data_AF-A0A966IWM4-F1
#
_entry.id   AF-A0A966IWM4-F1
#
_cell.length_a   1.000
_cell.length_b   1.000
_cell.length_c   1.000
_cell.angle_alpha   90.00
_cell.angle_beta   90.00
_cell.angle_gamma   90.00
#
_symmetry.space_group_name_H-M   'P 1'
#
loop_
_entity.id
_entity.type
_entity.pdbx_description
1 polymer ?
#
loop_
_entity_poly.entity_id
_entity_poly.type
_entity_poly.pdbx_seq_one_letter_code
_entity_poly.pdbx_strand_id
1 'polypeptide(L)'
;MNNTKKPMIQINTNKLKNYIVLSIEDNGPGFSADILKKAFEPYVTTKSHGTGLGLAIVKKIIEVSNVDLNIKEINPYSFELPIAPHISFKSNEIDINLIKKYLRSFENKMDYLFIEGVGGYAVPLTKTFTTADLVENLDIPVILVVGMKLGCINHTLLTVESILNKKQKLCGWVANRIDGDMQAYEENFFFLKEKIKAPCLGEVPYFKDFDPYKASKFFDINKLNDKAY
;
A
#
# COMPACT_ATOMS: atom_id res chain seq x y z
N MET A 1 -27.62 -12.04 -7.82
CA MET A 1 -26.90 -12.47 -9.04
C MET A 1 -27.52 -11.72 -10.21
N ASN A 2 -26.93 -10.61 -10.66
CA ASN A 2 -27.44 -9.87 -11.81
C ASN A 2 -26.83 -10.48 -13.08
N ASN A 3 -27.65 -11.21 -13.84
CA ASN A 3 -27.27 -11.85 -15.09
C ASN A 3 -27.29 -10.82 -16.23
N THR A 4 -26.18 -10.12 -16.45
CA THR A 4 -26.00 -9.33 -17.67
C THR A 4 -26.05 -10.26 -18.88
N LYS A 5 -27.15 -10.22 -19.65
CA LYS A 5 -27.28 -11.02 -20.87
C LYS A 5 -26.33 -10.43 -21.92
N LYS A 6 -25.30 -11.20 -22.29
CA LYS A 6 -24.20 -10.81 -23.21
C LYS A 6 -23.34 -9.66 -22.66
N PRO A 7 -22.43 -9.94 -21.72
CA PRO A 7 -21.51 -8.92 -21.20
C PRO A 7 -20.67 -8.33 -22.33
N MET A 8 -20.54 -7.01 -22.34
CA MET A 8 -19.85 -6.23 -23.36
C MET A 8 -19.09 -5.09 -22.67
N ILE A 9 -17.85 -4.88 -23.11
CA ILE A 9 -17.06 -3.70 -22.77
C ILE A 9 -16.75 -2.99 -24.09
N GLN A 10 -17.06 -1.71 -24.15
CA GLN A 10 -16.73 -0.84 -25.27
C GLN A 10 -15.60 0.10 -24.87
N ILE A 11 -14.60 0.23 -25.73
CA ILE A 11 -13.45 1.12 -25.54
C ILE A 11 -13.41 2.10 -26.70
N ASN A 12 -13.47 3.39 -26.41
CA ASN A 12 -13.41 4.47 -27.40
C ASN A 12 -12.21 5.36 -27.11
N THR A 13 -11.47 5.77 -28.15
CA THR A 13 -10.40 6.76 -28.02
C THR A 13 -10.76 8.03 -28.80
N ASN A 14 -10.53 9.19 -28.20
CA ASN A 14 -10.73 10.47 -28.86
C ASN A 14 -9.57 11.41 -28.58
N LYS A 15 -9.06 12.11 -29.59
CA LYS A 15 -7.94 13.04 -29.44
C LYS A 15 -8.50 14.45 -29.27
N LEU A 16 -8.29 15.03 -28.09
CA LEU A 16 -8.46 16.45 -27.82
C LEU A 16 -7.12 17.18 -28.04
N LYS A 17 -7.14 18.52 -28.07
CA LYS A 17 -5.96 19.35 -28.41
C LYS A 17 -4.69 18.94 -27.64
N ASN A 18 -4.84 18.69 -26.34
CA ASN A 18 -3.71 18.39 -25.45
C ASN A 18 -3.78 16.99 -24.81
N TYR A 19 -4.81 16.20 -25.08
CA TYR A 19 -5.07 14.93 -24.39
C TYR A 19 -5.64 13.88 -25.33
N ILE A 20 -5.34 12.61 -25.06
CA ILE A 20 -6.09 11.48 -25.62
C ILE A 20 -7.05 11.02 -24.53
N VAL A 21 -8.35 11.06 -24.84
CA VAL A 21 -9.42 10.55 -23.98
C VAL A 21 -9.65 9.10 -24.34
N LEU A 22 -9.40 8.19 -23.40
CA LEU A 22 -9.82 6.80 -23.46
C LEU A 22 -11.09 6.66 -22.62
N SER A 23 -12.20 6.29 -23.25
CA SER A 23 -13.46 5.96 -22.57
C SER A 23 -13.64 4.45 -22.55
N ILE A 24 -13.90 3.88 -21.38
CA ILE A 24 -14.22 2.47 -21.19
C ILE A 24 -15.63 2.40 -20.60
N GLU A 25 -16.52 1.69 -21.26
CA GLU A 25 -17.92 1.51 -20.84
C GLU A 25 -18.23 0.02 -20.80
N ASP A 26 -18.94 -0.44 -19.77
CA ASP A 26 -19.46 -1.80 -19.70
C ASP A 26 -20.99 -1.79 -19.59
N ASN A 27 -21.64 -2.85 -20.08
CA ASN A 27 -23.09 -3.02 -19.98
C ASN A 27 -23.53 -3.78 -18.71
N GLY A 28 -22.67 -3.80 -17.68
CA GLY A 28 -22.98 -4.40 -16.39
C GLY A 28 -24.09 -3.66 -15.64
N PRO A 29 -24.51 -4.18 -14.48
CA PRO A 29 -25.59 -3.57 -13.69
C PRO A 29 -25.24 -2.16 -13.16
N GLY A 30 -23.99 -1.72 -13.29
CA GLY A 30 -23.51 -0.44 -12.82
C GLY A 30 -23.73 -0.23 -11.32
N PHE A 31 -23.73 1.03 -10.92
CA PHE A 31 -24.12 1.47 -9.58
C PHE A 31 -25.56 1.99 -9.61
N SER A 32 -26.32 1.82 -8.53
CA SER A 32 -27.60 2.52 -8.39
C SER A 32 -27.37 4.04 -8.27
N ALA A 33 -28.39 4.84 -8.58
CA ALA A 33 -28.30 6.30 -8.51
C ALA A 33 -27.87 6.82 -7.12
N ASP A 34 -28.30 6.14 -6.05
CA ASP A 34 -27.92 6.50 -4.68
C ASP A 34 -26.47 6.17 -4.36
N ILE A 35 -25.95 5.06 -4.92
CA ILE A 35 -24.56 4.64 -4.72
C ILE A 35 -23.63 5.50 -5.57
N LEU A 36 -24.02 5.90 -6.78
CA LEU A 36 -23.26 6.83 -7.63
C LEU A 36 -22.95 8.15 -6.92
N LYS A 37 -23.93 8.73 -6.22
CA LYS A 37 -23.76 9.99 -5.48
C LYS A 37 -22.68 9.89 -4.40
N LYS A 38 -22.48 8.70 -3.85
CA LYS A 38 -21.56 8.42 -2.76
C LYS A 38 -20.37 7.54 -3.18
N ALA A 39 -20.21 7.27 -4.47
CA ALA A 39 -19.28 6.25 -4.96
C ALA A 39 -17.81 6.54 -4.57
N PHE A 40 -17.48 7.81 -4.36
CA PHE A 40 -16.16 8.26 -3.93
C PHE A 40 -16.09 8.62 -2.43
N GLU A 41 -17.17 8.41 -1.68
CA GLU A 41 -17.13 8.50 -0.22
C GLU A 41 -16.46 7.25 0.35
N PRO A 42 -15.64 7.38 1.42
CA PRO A 42 -15.08 6.21 2.10
C PRO A 42 -16.18 5.23 2.57
N TYR A 43 -15.87 3.93 2.55
CA TYR A 43 -16.75 2.84 3.02
C TYR A 43 -17.98 2.53 2.18
N VAL A 44 -18.08 3.08 0.97
CA VAL A 44 -19.18 2.77 0.06
C VAL A 44 -18.83 1.55 -0.79
N THR A 45 -19.57 0.45 -0.60
CA THR A 45 -19.40 -0.80 -1.36
C THR A 45 -20.74 -1.50 -1.60
N THR A 46 -20.87 -2.16 -2.75
CA THR A 46 -21.98 -3.06 -3.07
C THR A 46 -21.63 -4.53 -2.88
N LYS A 47 -20.36 -4.82 -2.56
CA LYS A 47 -19.86 -6.19 -2.39
C LYS A 47 -20.17 -6.67 -0.98
N SER A 48 -20.51 -7.96 -0.85
CA SER A 48 -20.73 -8.62 0.44
C SER A 48 -19.49 -8.55 1.33
N HIS A 49 -18.29 -8.55 0.73
CA HIS A 49 -17.01 -8.42 1.42
C HIS A 49 -16.15 -7.35 0.69
N GLY A 50 -15.60 -6.41 1.45
CA GLY A 50 -14.75 -5.32 0.95
C GLY A 50 -14.95 -4.04 1.77
N THR A 51 -13.87 -3.27 1.97
CA THR A 51 -13.89 -2.09 2.84
C THR A 51 -14.58 -0.86 2.23
N GLY A 52 -14.87 -0.86 0.92
CA GLY A 52 -15.46 0.29 0.23
C GLY A 52 -14.51 1.49 0.09
N LEU A 53 -13.20 1.29 0.26
CA LEU A 53 -12.22 2.39 0.21
C LEU A 53 -11.66 2.67 -1.18
N GLY A 54 -11.80 1.75 -2.14
CA GLY A 54 -11.08 1.80 -3.41
C GLY A 54 -11.30 3.09 -4.20
N LEU A 55 -12.55 3.48 -4.46
CA LEU A 55 -12.85 4.69 -5.24
C LEU A 55 -12.51 5.97 -4.48
N ALA A 56 -12.71 6.00 -3.16
CA ALA A 56 -12.32 7.14 -2.33
C ALA A 56 -10.80 7.38 -2.37
N ILE A 57 -10.01 6.29 -2.33
CA ILE A 57 -8.55 6.33 -2.49
C ILE A 57 -8.18 6.80 -3.91
N VAL A 58 -8.80 6.25 -4.96
CA VAL A 58 -8.53 6.65 -6.36
C VAL A 58 -8.79 8.14 -6.57
N LYS A 59 -9.96 8.64 -6.15
CA LYS A 59 -10.26 10.08 -6.22
C LYS A 59 -9.20 10.89 -5.49
N LYS A 60 -8.79 10.44 -4.31
CA LYS A 60 -7.82 11.20 -3.53
C LYS A 60 -6.43 11.21 -4.17
N ILE A 61 -5.96 10.07 -4.67
CA ILE A 61 -4.72 9.99 -5.43
C ILE A 61 -4.78 10.98 -6.59
N ILE A 62 -5.86 11.00 -7.38
CA ILE A 62 -6.03 11.96 -8.49
C ILE A 62 -6.01 13.42 -8.00
N GLU A 63 -6.63 13.72 -6.85
CA GLU A 63 -6.66 15.07 -6.29
C GLU A 63 -5.31 15.55 -5.72
N VAL A 64 -4.48 14.65 -5.18
CA VAL A 64 -3.19 15.01 -4.57
C VAL A 64 -2.00 14.79 -5.51
N SER A 65 -2.16 13.96 -6.53
CA SER A 65 -1.12 13.70 -7.52
C SER A 65 -1.15 14.79 -8.61
N ASN A 66 -0.27 15.78 -8.47
CA ASN A 66 0.09 16.70 -9.55
C ASN A 66 1.02 16.05 -10.60
N VAL A 67 1.14 14.73 -10.60
CA VAL A 67 2.04 13.95 -11.44
C VAL A 67 1.19 12.99 -12.26
N ASP A 68 1.34 13.05 -13.59
CA ASP A 68 0.76 12.06 -14.50
C ASP A 68 1.53 10.74 -14.33
N LEU A 69 0.93 9.80 -13.58
CA LEU A 69 1.55 8.53 -13.25
C LEU A 69 0.93 7.41 -14.10
N ASN A 70 1.78 6.67 -14.81
CA ASN A 70 1.33 5.51 -15.58
C ASN A 70 1.22 4.29 -14.66
N ILE A 71 0.08 3.58 -14.73
CA ILE A 71 -0.17 2.39 -13.89
C ILE A 71 0.91 1.31 -14.01
N LYS A 72 1.55 1.17 -15.17
CA LYS A 72 2.66 0.23 -15.38
C LYS A 72 3.94 0.63 -14.68
N GLU A 73 4.11 1.92 -14.36
CA GLU A 73 5.26 2.44 -13.63
C GLU A 73 5.03 2.31 -12.11
N ILE A 74 3.79 2.48 -11.64
CA ILE A 74 3.41 2.33 -10.23
C ILE A 74 3.32 0.86 -9.82
N ASN A 75 2.72 0.02 -10.69
CA ASN A 75 2.48 -1.39 -10.43
C ASN A 75 2.92 -2.25 -11.63
N PRO A 76 4.24 -2.45 -11.82
CA PRO A 76 4.77 -3.18 -12.96
C PRO A 76 4.39 -4.67 -12.98
N TYR A 77 4.03 -5.24 -11.82
CA TYR A 77 3.65 -6.64 -11.66
C TYR A 77 2.30 -6.76 -10.96
N SER A 78 1.25 -7.04 -11.73
CA SER A 78 -0.10 -7.26 -11.21
C SER A 78 -0.60 -8.65 -11.57
N PHE A 79 -1.20 -9.35 -10.60
CA PHE A 79 -1.73 -10.69 -10.77
C PHE A 79 -3.21 -10.74 -10.38
N GLU A 80 -3.96 -11.65 -11.01
CA GLU A 80 -5.41 -11.74 -10.83
C GLU A 80 -5.81 -12.33 -9.47
N LEU A 81 -5.04 -13.29 -8.97
CA LEU A 81 -5.39 -14.05 -7.77
C LEU A 81 -4.83 -13.38 -6.50
N PRO A 82 -5.64 -13.20 -5.44
CA PRO A 82 -5.21 -12.62 -4.17
C PRO A 82 -4.52 -13.68 -3.29
N ILE A 83 -3.39 -14.20 -3.77
CA ILE A 83 -2.58 -15.23 -3.10
C ILE A 83 -1.12 -14.78 -3.03
N ALA A 84 -0.29 -15.52 -2.30
CA ALA A 84 1.13 -15.19 -2.18
C ALA A 84 1.78 -15.09 -3.59
N PRO A 85 2.62 -14.07 -3.85
CA PRO A 85 3.06 -13.76 -5.20
C PRO A 85 3.78 -14.90 -5.91
N HIS A 86 4.63 -15.67 -5.20
CA HIS A 86 5.31 -16.84 -5.78
C HIS A 86 4.36 -17.92 -6.35
N ILE A 87 3.08 -17.92 -5.94
CA ILE A 87 2.05 -18.84 -6.45
C ILE A 87 1.36 -18.24 -7.67
N SER A 88 1.04 -16.93 -7.63
CA SER A 88 0.35 -16.25 -8.72
C SER A 88 1.28 -15.90 -9.89
N PHE A 89 2.57 -15.77 -9.64
CA PHE A 89 3.54 -15.30 -10.61
C PHE A 89 4.20 -16.45 -11.39
N LYS A 90 3.78 -16.61 -12.65
CA LYS A 90 4.24 -17.72 -13.50
C LYS A 90 5.67 -17.55 -14.04
N SER A 91 6.14 -16.31 -14.21
CA SER A 91 7.43 -16.01 -14.85
C SER A 91 8.64 -16.29 -13.96
N ASN A 92 8.43 -16.58 -12.66
CA ASN A 92 9.44 -16.87 -11.62
C ASN A 92 10.61 -15.87 -11.47
N GLU A 93 10.62 -14.75 -12.20
CA GLU A 93 11.71 -13.77 -12.20
C GLU A 93 11.17 -12.35 -12.14
N ILE A 94 11.67 -11.56 -11.18
CA ILE A 94 11.38 -10.12 -11.06
C ILE A 94 12.51 -9.36 -11.75
N ASP A 95 12.18 -8.50 -12.71
CA ASP A 95 13.16 -7.63 -13.38
C ASP A 95 13.44 -6.41 -12.50
N ILE A 96 14.53 -6.51 -11.74
CA ILE A 96 15.01 -5.43 -10.87
C ILE A 96 15.40 -4.19 -11.67
N ASN A 97 15.91 -4.34 -12.90
CA ASN A 97 16.32 -3.20 -13.71
C ASN A 97 15.10 -2.41 -14.20
N LEU A 98 14.00 -3.11 -14.50
CA LEU A 98 12.72 -2.47 -14.81
C LEU A 98 12.22 -1.63 -13.63
N ILE A 99 12.25 -2.18 -12.41
CA ILE A 99 11.83 -1.45 -11.21
C ILE A 99 12.74 -0.23 -10.99
N LYS A 100 14.07 -0.40 -11.05
CA LYS A 100 15.02 0.71 -10.93
C LYS A 100 14.80 1.80 -11.98
N LYS A 101 14.45 1.42 -13.22
CA LYS A 101 14.12 2.37 -14.28
C LYS A 101 12.89 3.22 -13.92
N TYR A 102 11.86 2.63 -13.34
CA TYR A 102 10.67 3.37 -12.92
C TYR A 102 10.94 4.23 -11.68
N LEU A 103 11.71 3.74 -10.70
CA LEU A 103 12.12 4.58 -9.56
C LEU A 103 12.86 5.85 -10.03
N ARG A 104 13.78 5.70 -11.00
CA ARG A 104 14.47 6.84 -11.62
C ARG A 104 13.55 7.78 -12.38
N SER A 105 12.44 7.31 -12.96
CA SER A 105 11.50 8.19 -13.67
C SER A 105 10.68 9.07 -12.73
N PHE A 106 10.67 8.76 -11.44
CA PHE A 106 10.06 9.54 -10.36
C PHE A 106 11.04 10.47 -9.65
N GLU A 107 12.35 10.27 -9.82
CA GLU A 107 13.38 11.16 -9.28
C GLU A 107 13.12 12.61 -9.74
N ASN A 108 13.22 13.55 -8.78
CA ASN A 108 13.00 14.99 -8.98
C ASN A 108 11.55 15.41 -9.33
N LYS A 109 10.58 14.49 -9.35
CA LYS A 109 9.15 14.82 -9.53
C LYS A 109 8.38 14.90 -8.20
N MET A 110 8.95 14.37 -7.13
CA MET A 110 8.32 14.27 -5.82
C MET A 110 9.37 14.35 -4.72
N ASP A 111 9.00 14.93 -3.58
CA ASP A 111 9.86 15.01 -2.40
C ASP A 111 10.00 13.64 -1.70
N TYR A 112 8.95 12.83 -1.77
CA TYR A 112 8.89 11.49 -1.17
C TYR A 112 8.23 10.49 -2.13
N LEU A 113 8.85 9.31 -2.26
CA LEU A 113 8.28 8.15 -2.95
C LEU A 113 8.08 7.02 -1.93
N PHE A 114 6.82 6.66 -1.67
CA PHE A 114 6.49 5.51 -0.84
C PHE A 114 6.29 4.28 -1.72
N ILE A 115 6.95 3.18 -1.35
CA ILE A 115 6.83 1.89 -2.02
C ILE A 115 6.16 0.92 -1.05
N GLU A 116 4.93 0.51 -1.37
CA GLU A 116 4.24 -0.52 -0.61
C GLU A 116 4.68 -1.90 -1.09
N GLY A 117 5.03 -2.79 -0.16
CA GLY A 117 5.29 -4.20 -0.46
C GLY A 117 4.00 -4.99 -0.66
N VAL A 118 4.13 -6.32 -0.75
CA VAL A 118 2.99 -7.24 -0.78
C VAL A 118 3.08 -8.22 0.39
N GLY A 119 2.16 -8.08 1.34
CA GLY A 119 2.20 -8.83 2.59
C GLY A 119 3.34 -8.37 3.51
N GLY A 120 4.00 -9.32 4.19
CA GLY A 120 5.09 -9.05 5.13
C GLY A 120 6.48 -8.98 4.49
N TYR A 121 7.46 -8.54 5.28
CA TYR A 121 8.85 -8.32 4.85
C TYR A 121 9.54 -9.57 4.24
N ALA A 122 9.24 -10.77 4.75
CA ALA A 122 9.82 -12.02 4.25
C ALA A 122 8.96 -12.73 3.18
N VAL A 123 7.94 -12.06 2.61
CA VAL A 123 7.06 -12.70 1.63
C VAL A 123 7.83 -13.09 0.36
N PRO A 124 7.68 -14.33 -0.12
CA PRO A 124 8.27 -14.77 -1.38
C PRO A 124 7.54 -14.14 -2.58
N LEU A 125 8.30 -13.37 -3.35
CA LEU A 125 7.89 -12.79 -4.64
C LEU A 125 8.01 -13.82 -5.76
N THR A 126 9.06 -14.64 -5.70
CA THR A 126 9.28 -15.81 -6.55
C THR A 126 9.70 -17.00 -5.68
N LYS A 127 10.02 -18.14 -6.28
CA LYS A 127 10.53 -19.32 -5.54
C LYS A 127 11.84 -19.07 -4.80
N THR A 128 12.64 -18.11 -5.25
CA THR A 128 14.00 -17.87 -4.76
C THR A 128 14.25 -16.41 -4.36
N PHE A 129 13.21 -15.57 -4.40
CA PHE A 129 13.33 -14.13 -4.23
C PHE A 129 12.19 -13.61 -3.35
N THR A 130 12.54 -12.81 -2.34
CA THR A 130 11.61 -12.27 -1.34
C THR A 130 11.52 -10.75 -1.41
N THR A 131 10.56 -10.18 -0.67
CA THR A 131 10.49 -8.71 -0.49
C THR A 131 11.76 -8.17 0.17
N ALA A 132 12.35 -8.88 1.13
CA ALA A 132 13.63 -8.52 1.73
C ALA A 132 14.75 -8.43 0.67
N ASP A 133 14.82 -9.38 -0.26
CA ASP A 133 15.82 -9.35 -1.34
C ASP A 133 15.57 -8.19 -2.32
N LEU A 134 14.31 -7.84 -2.57
CA LEU A 134 13.96 -6.66 -3.37
C LEU A 134 14.47 -5.37 -2.73
N VAL A 135 14.20 -5.19 -1.43
CA VAL A 135 14.68 -4.02 -0.67
C VAL A 135 16.21 -3.93 -0.71
N GLU A 136 16.90 -5.06 -0.54
CA GLU A 136 18.37 -5.15 -0.62
C GLU A 136 18.87 -4.73 -2.00
N ASN A 137 18.25 -5.24 -3.07
CA ASN A 137 18.65 -4.94 -4.45
C ASN A 137 18.39 -3.49 -4.86
N LEU A 138 17.40 -2.83 -4.25
CA LEU A 138 17.04 -1.44 -4.51
C LEU A 138 17.80 -0.45 -3.62
N ASP A 139 18.44 -0.91 -2.54
CA ASP A 139 19.11 -0.09 -1.52
C ASP A 139 18.20 1.03 -0.97
N ILE A 140 16.97 0.66 -0.64
CA ILE A 140 15.95 1.58 -0.11
C ILE A 140 15.74 1.36 1.39
N PRO A 141 15.46 2.43 2.17
CA PRO A 141 15.18 2.30 3.59
C PRO A 141 13.76 1.76 3.83
N VAL A 142 13.56 1.12 4.98
CA VAL A 142 12.31 0.47 5.38
C VAL A 142 11.57 1.30 6.43
N ILE A 143 10.26 1.45 6.24
CA ILE A 143 9.32 1.88 7.29
C ILE A 143 8.53 0.65 7.74
N LEU A 144 8.54 0.34 9.04
CA LEU A 144 7.78 -0.79 9.58
C LEU A 144 6.42 -0.35 10.12
N VAL A 145 5.34 -0.97 9.65
CA VAL A 145 4.00 -0.78 10.23
C VAL A 145 3.70 -1.90 11.21
N VAL A 146 3.50 -1.55 12.48
CA VAL A 146 3.20 -2.49 13.56
C VAL A 146 1.71 -2.46 13.87
N GLY A 147 1.01 -3.55 13.54
CA GLY A 147 -0.35 -3.76 14.04
C GLY A 147 -0.34 -4.07 15.53
N MET A 148 -0.74 -3.11 16.37
CA MET A 148 -0.81 -3.27 17.82
C MET A 148 -2.01 -4.15 18.18
N LYS A 149 -1.71 -5.41 18.49
CA LYS A 149 -2.61 -6.47 18.95
C LYS A 149 -1.79 -7.55 19.69
N LEU A 150 -2.44 -8.53 20.30
CA LEU A 150 -1.75 -9.64 20.94
C LEU A 150 -0.77 -10.34 19.96
N GLY A 151 0.47 -10.56 20.42
CA GLY A 151 1.56 -11.15 19.62
C GLY A 151 2.36 -10.14 18.78
N CYS A 152 2.02 -8.84 18.78
CA CYS A 152 2.73 -7.84 17.98
C CYS A 152 4.21 -7.70 18.37
N ILE A 153 4.56 -7.87 19.65
CA ILE A 153 5.95 -7.80 20.12
C ILE A 153 6.83 -8.79 19.36
N ASN A 154 6.43 -10.07 19.33
CA ASN A 154 7.19 -11.13 18.66
C ASN A 154 7.38 -10.82 17.17
N HIS A 155 6.29 -10.54 16.45
CA HIS A 155 6.37 -10.26 15.01
C HIS A 155 7.24 -9.03 14.71
N THR A 156 7.11 -7.99 15.53
CA THR A 156 7.86 -6.75 15.35
C THR A 156 9.35 -6.99 15.56
N LEU A 157 9.74 -7.61 16.67
CA LEU A 157 11.16 -7.83 16.98
C LEU A 157 11.82 -8.80 15.99
N LEU A 158 11.14 -9.87 15.58
CA LEU A 158 11.65 -10.78 14.54
C LEU A 158 11.81 -10.07 13.19
N THR A 159 10.89 -9.17 12.84
CA THR A 159 10.98 -8.40 11.59
C THR A 159 12.13 -7.39 11.66
N VAL A 160 12.27 -6.67 12.78
CA VAL A 160 13.38 -5.74 13.00
C VAL A 160 14.72 -6.47 12.94
N GLU A 161 14.85 -7.62 13.61
CA GLU A 161 16.05 -8.44 13.53
C GLU A 161 16.36 -8.88 12.10
N SER A 162 15.34 -9.29 11.34
CA SER A 162 15.49 -9.70 9.94
C SER A 162 15.97 -8.55 9.03
N ILE A 163 15.46 -7.33 9.24
CA ILE A 163 15.90 -6.12 8.53
C ILE A 163 17.37 -5.82 8.85
N LEU A 164 17.73 -5.81 10.13
CA LEU A 164 19.09 -5.49 10.58
C LEU A 164 20.12 -6.55 10.16
N ASN A 165 19.78 -7.83 10.21
CA ASN A 165 20.65 -8.92 9.76
C ASN A 165 20.92 -8.87 8.26
N LYS A 166 19.99 -8.32 7.48
CA LYS A 166 20.16 -7.99 6.06
C LYS A 166 20.93 -6.69 5.82
N LYS A 167 21.41 -6.03 6.87
CA LYS A 167 22.11 -4.72 6.82
C LYS A 167 21.29 -3.63 6.14
N GLN A 168 19.96 -3.74 6.22
CA GLN A 168 19.04 -2.75 5.67
C GLN A 168 18.68 -1.72 6.73
N LYS A 169 18.39 -0.50 6.28
CA LYS A 169 18.07 0.63 7.15
C LYS A 169 16.60 0.61 7.55
N LEU A 170 16.34 0.59 8.85
CA LEU A 170 14.99 0.84 9.38
C LEU A 170 14.86 2.34 9.70
N CYS A 171 14.28 3.13 8.78
CA CYS A 171 14.23 4.59 8.88
C CYS A 171 13.05 5.13 9.69
N GLY A 172 12.12 4.26 10.08
CA GLY A 172 11.03 4.60 10.98
C GLY A 172 10.04 3.47 11.17
N TRP A 173 9.11 3.66 12.09
CA TRP A 173 8.01 2.73 12.30
C TRP A 173 6.74 3.44 12.73
N VAL A 174 5.59 2.80 12.50
CA VAL A 174 4.26 3.31 12.87
C VAL A 174 3.59 2.27 13.76
N ALA A 175 3.11 2.69 14.93
CA ALA A 175 2.20 1.90 15.75
C ALA A 175 0.78 2.13 15.24
N ASN A 176 0.13 1.08 14.73
CA ASN A 176 -1.25 1.14 14.27
C ASN A 176 -2.14 0.29 15.18
N ARG A 177 -2.98 0.93 15.99
CA ARG A 177 -3.90 0.23 16.89
C ARG A 177 -5.09 -0.33 16.11
N ILE A 178 -4.94 -1.59 15.69
CA ILE A 178 -5.96 -2.32 14.92
C ILE A 178 -6.95 -3.07 15.80
N ASP A 179 -6.63 -3.25 17.08
CA ASP A 179 -7.47 -3.87 18.08
C ASP A 179 -7.86 -2.84 19.16
N GLY A 180 -9.15 -2.50 19.20
CA GLY A 180 -9.70 -1.55 20.16
C GLY A 180 -9.66 -2.08 21.59
N ASP A 181 -9.68 -3.40 21.76
CA ASP A 181 -9.80 -4.09 23.04
C ASP A 181 -8.44 -4.63 23.55
N MET A 182 -7.34 -4.26 22.88
CA MET A 182 -6.00 -4.67 23.26
C MET A 182 -5.69 -4.27 24.71
N GLN A 183 -5.48 -5.26 25.55
CA GLN A 183 -5.01 -5.08 26.93
C GLN A 183 -3.54 -4.66 26.95
N ALA A 184 -3.17 -3.84 27.95
CA ALA A 184 -1.81 -3.36 28.16
C ALA A 184 -1.18 -2.71 26.90
N TYR A 185 -1.98 -1.91 26.17
CA TYR A 185 -1.54 -1.24 24.95
C TYR A 185 -0.32 -0.35 25.22
N GLU A 186 -0.40 0.49 26.25
CA GLU A 186 0.64 1.46 26.60
C GLU A 186 1.96 0.76 26.91
N GLU A 187 1.93 -0.28 27.75
CA GLU A 187 3.11 -1.06 28.13
C GLU A 187 3.76 -1.71 26.91
N ASN A 188 2.95 -2.28 26.01
CA ASN A 188 3.44 -2.87 24.76
C ASN A 188 4.02 -1.81 23.81
N PHE A 189 3.39 -0.63 23.70
CA PHE A 189 3.87 0.48 22.89
C PHE A 189 5.22 1.00 23.40
N PHE A 190 5.32 1.29 24.70
CA PHE A 190 6.56 1.78 25.31
C PHE A 190 7.68 0.75 25.22
N PHE A 191 7.38 -0.53 25.42
CA PHE A 191 8.36 -1.60 25.23
C PHE A 191 8.90 -1.62 23.81
N LEU A 192 8.04 -1.58 22.79
CA LEU A 192 8.48 -1.53 21.39
C LEU A 192 9.26 -0.26 21.08
N LYS A 193 8.84 0.89 21.59
CA LYS A 193 9.54 2.17 21.43
C LYS A 193 10.94 2.17 22.02
N GLU A 194 11.17 1.46 23.12
CA GLU A 194 12.50 1.26 23.71
C GLU A 194 13.37 0.32 22.87
N LYS A 195 12.79 -0.75 22.31
CA LYS A 195 13.55 -1.79 21.59
C LYS A 195 13.85 -1.44 20.14
N ILE A 196 12.99 -0.69 19.47
CA ILE A 196 13.15 -0.34 18.04
C ILE A 196 14.08 0.87 17.93
N LYS A 197 15.27 0.67 17.36
CA LYS A 197 16.27 1.73 17.11
C LYS A 197 15.95 2.57 15.87
N ALA A 198 14.71 3.00 15.74
CA ALA A 198 14.21 3.83 14.64
C ALA A 198 13.12 4.78 15.16
N PRO A 199 12.95 5.96 14.55
CA PRO A 199 11.95 6.92 14.99
C PRO A 199 10.53 6.37 14.86
N CYS A 200 9.72 6.55 15.90
CA CYS A 200 8.28 6.32 15.82
C CYS A 200 7.66 7.49 15.06
N LEU A 201 7.27 7.25 13.81
CA LEU A 201 6.70 8.24 12.90
C LEU A 201 5.25 8.56 13.29
N GLY A 202 4.55 7.62 13.92
CA GLY A 202 3.19 7.85 14.37
C GLY A 202 2.61 6.75 15.25
N GLU A 203 1.65 7.14 16.06
CA GLU A 203 0.83 6.29 16.92
C GLU A 203 -0.63 6.48 16.53
N VAL A 204 -1.11 5.63 15.63
CA VAL A 204 -2.46 5.71 15.07
C VAL A 204 -3.44 5.03 16.03
N PRO A 205 -4.44 5.74 16.57
CA PRO A 205 -5.40 5.17 17.51
C PRO A 205 -6.35 4.22 16.80
N TYR A 206 -7.11 3.46 17.59
CA TYR A 206 -8.15 2.61 17.06
C TYR A 206 -9.29 3.45 16.48
N PHE A 207 -9.68 3.13 15.25
CA PHE A 207 -10.84 3.71 14.59
C PHE A 207 -11.87 2.61 14.33
N LYS A 208 -13.06 2.75 14.93
CA LYS A 208 -14.20 1.85 14.64
C LYS A 208 -14.61 1.95 13.16
N ASP A 209 -14.69 3.18 12.67
CA ASP A 209 -14.81 3.52 11.26
C ASP A 209 -13.51 4.20 10.87
N PHE A 210 -12.66 3.51 10.10
CA PHE A 210 -11.37 4.04 9.70
C PHE A 210 -11.56 5.39 8.97
N ASP A 211 -10.58 6.28 9.05
CA ASP A 211 -10.60 7.53 8.28
C ASP A 211 -9.14 7.92 8.04
N PRO A 212 -8.64 7.80 6.80
CA PRO A 212 -7.23 8.06 6.51
C PRO A 212 -6.84 9.52 6.81
N TYR A 213 -7.76 10.47 6.76
CA TYR A 213 -7.48 11.88 7.09
C TYR A 213 -7.37 12.13 8.58
N LYS A 214 -8.12 11.38 9.39
CA LYS A 214 -7.95 11.42 10.84
C LYS A 214 -6.69 10.68 11.23
N ALA A 215 -6.43 9.52 10.63
CA ALA A 215 -5.24 8.72 10.88
C ALA A 215 -3.95 9.49 10.51
N SER A 216 -3.93 10.23 9.40
CA SER A 216 -2.74 10.98 8.96
C SER A 216 -2.28 12.04 9.95
N LYS A 217 -3.17 12.58 10.80
CA LYS A 217 -2.81 13.56 11.85
C LYS A 217 -1.91 12.98 12.94
N PHE A 218 -1.83 11.66 13.03
CA PHE A 218 -0.97 10.96 13.98
C PHE A 218 0.39 10.59 13.39
N PHE A 219 0.62 10.92 12.12
CA PHE A 219 1.86 10.65 11.41
C PHE A 219 2.66 11.93 11.21
N ASP A 220 3.94 11.89 11.55
CA ASP A 220 4.89 13.00 11.36
C ASP A 220 6.06 12.54 10.50
N ILE A 221 5.98 12.87 9.21
CA ILE A 221 7.00 12.52 8.22
C ILE A 221 8.35 13.18 8.51
N ASN A 222 8.38 14.30 9.24
CA ASN A 222 9.64 14.99 9.55
C ASN A 222 10.52 14.21 10.53
N LYS A 223 9.97 13.19 11.19
CA LYS A 223 10.73 12.27 12.03
C LYS A 223 11.45 11.19 11.22
N LEU A 224 11.18 11.07 9.92
CA LEU A 224 11.84 10.09 9.06
C LEU A 224 13.36 10.32 9.12
N ASN A 225 14.10 9.25 9.37
CA ASN A 225 15.55 9.30 9.44
C ASN A 225 16.16 8.37 8.41
N ASP A 226 16.41 8.91 7.22
CA ASP A 226 17.01 8.19 6.08
C ASP A 226 18.47 7.77 6.36
N LYS A 227 19.04 8.25 7.48
CA LYS A 227 20.37 7.90 8.01
C LYS A 227 20.31 6.92 9.18
N ALA A 228 19.16 6.37 9.55
CA ALA A 228 19.06 5.38 10.61
C ALA A 228 19.77 4.07 10.22
N TYR A 229 20.34 3.43 11.24
CA TYR A 229 21.34 2.35 11.21
C TYR A 229 21.13 1.25 10.16
#